data_AF-A0A9J6FJ34-F1
#
_entry.id   AF-A0A9J6FJ34-F1
#
_cell.length_a   1.000
_cell.length_b   1.000
_cell.length_c   1.000
_cell.angle_alpha   90.00
_cell.angle_beta   90.00
_cell.angle_gamma   90.00
#
_symmetry.space_group_name_H-M   'P 1'
#
loop_
_entity.id
_entity.type
_entity.pdbx_description
1 polymer ?
#
loop_
_entity_poly.entity_id
_entity_poly.type
_entity_poly.pdbx_seq_one_letter_code
_entity_poly.pdbx_strand_id
1 'polypeptide(L)'
;MYRHRICDAQGAWIRTFDEVTYELPDTDCYKVLAKDCSENQHFLILGTKTKNPKYAKAVKMFLHTFKIELLPVSEDTVAIARVNGKKVPVTPDEPFRQFINTGVRDVELFRIVTYNQQPIYRVHSELFGVRVSYDGQGIYIQLAPFYRGKVCGLCGDYNFNQFREFIGPDKCLHHNSTTFGNSYVIPSDNCRAPEYRNPCAYNAGEGCTVMRTVTRDRGEGKQREVCFSLTPLPKCSDSCVETRLMSVDMGFHCLPANDATTKHLLQQATIRPLTEFRRKRQYMKATIYFPESCYRP
;
A
#
# COMPACT_ATOMS: atom_id res chain seq x y z
N MET A 1 27.95 4.42 5.98
CA MET A 1 27.81 3.24 5.09
C MET A 1 26.34 3.11 4.74
N TYR A 2 25.93 3.41 3.51
CA TYR A 2 24.52 3.39 3.10
C TYR A 2 24.04 1.94 3.00
N ARG A 3 23.11 1.52 3.87
CA ARG A 3 22.54 0.17 3.85
C ARG A 3 21.45 0.15 2.78
N HIS A 4 21.73 -0.51 1.65
CA HIS A 4 20.73 -0.67 0.59
C HIS A 4 19.49 -1.36 1.15
N ARG A 5 18.33 -0.71 1.04
CA ARG A 5 17.06 -1.31 1.43
C ARG A 5 16.66 -2.38 0.42
N ILE A 6 16.12 -3.47 0.94
CA ILE A 6 15.67 -4.62 0.15
C ILE A 6 14.18 -4.71 0.38
N CYS A 7 13.41 -4.82 -0.71
CA CYS A 7 12.06 -5.34 -0.63
C CYS A 7 12.15 -6.85 -0.79
N ASP A 8 11.57 -7.61 0.15
CA ASP A 8 11.62 -9.07 0.14
C ASP A 8 10.21 -9.65 0.23
N ALA A 9 9.84 -10.44 -0.77
CA ALA A 9 8.58 -11.17 -0.84
C ALA A 9 8.86 -12.66 -0.61
N GLN A 10 8.49 -13.17 0.57
CA GLN A 10 8.80 -14.53 1.04
C GLN A 10 7.56 -15.17 1.67
N GLY A 11 7.28 -16.44 1.34
CA GLY A 11 6.06 -17.11 1.83
C GLY A 11 4.79 -16.31 1.47
N ALA A 12 3.92 -16.07 2.46
CA ALA A 12 2.73 -15.22 2.30
C ALA A 12 3.01 -13.72 2.52
N TRP A 13 4.23 -13.33 2.87
CA TRP A 13 4.56 -11.99 3.33
C TRP A 13 5.39 -11.20 2.33
N ILE A 14 5.28 -9.88 2.42
CA ILE A 14 6.19 -8.95 1.77
C ILE A 14 6.62 -7.90 2.79
N ARG A 15 7.90 -7.55 2.75
CA ARG A 15 8.50 -6.42 3.45
C ARG A 15 8.93 -5.39 2.42
N THR A 16 8.46 -4.16 2.56
CA THR A 16 8.71 -3.08 1.60
C THR A 16 10.11 -2.48 1.74
N PHE A 17 10.48 -1.57 0.83
CA PHE A 17 11.74 -0.84 0.93
C PHE A 17 11.85 0.00 2.21
N ASP A 18 10.72 0.43 2.75
CA ASP A 18 10.63 1.26 3.94
C ASP A 18 10.42 0.44 5.23
N GLU A 19 10.57 -0.89 5.14
CA GLU A 19 10.50 -1.86 6.25
C GLU A 19 9.11 -2.14 6.81
N VAL A 20 8.05 -1.84 6.05
CA VAL A 20 6.68 -2.23 6.41
C VAL A 20 6.43 -3.66 5.95
N THR A 21 5.94 -4.53 6.83
CA THR A 21 5.63 -5.93 6.52
C THR A 21 4.12 -6.17 6.53
N TYR A 22 3.60 -6.85 5.51
CA TYR A 22 2.20 -7.23 5.43
C TYR A 22 1.99 -8.46 4.54
N GLU A 23 0.78 -9.03 4.55
CA GLU A 23 0.45 -10.23 3.80
C GLU A 23 0.14 -9.91 2.33
N LEU A 24 0.71 -10.70 1.42
CA LEU A 24 0.43 -10.64 -0.02
C LEU A 24 -0.98 -11.20 -0.30
N PRO A 25 -1.67 -10.71 -1.34
CA PRO A 25 -2.93 -11.30 -1.78
C PRO A 25 -2.77 -12.80 -2.10
N ASP A 26 -3.62 -13.64 -1.52
CA ASP A 26 -3.62 -15.09 -1.79
C ASP A 26 -4.30 -15.40 -3.12
N THR A 27 -3.52 -15.29 -4.20
CA THR A 27 -3.94 -15.58 -5.58
C THR A 27 -2.72 -15.99 -6.42
N ASP A 28 -2.95 -16.79 -7.46
CA ASP A 28 -1.97 -17.17 -8.49
C ASP A 28 -1.88 -16.15 -9.64
N CYS A 29 -2.62 -15.04 -9.55
CA CYS A 29 -2.41 -13.90 -10.43
C CYS A 29 -1.04 -13.24 -10.20
N TYR A 30 -0.45 -12.72 -11.29
CA TYR A 30 0.70 -11.84 -11.19
C TYR A 30 0.35 -10.57 -10.43
N LYS A 31 1.32 -10.08 -9.65
CA LYS A 31 1.22 -8.88 -8.84
C LYS A 31 2.38 -7.97 -9.16
N VAL A 32 2.14 -6.66 -9.19
CA VAL A 32 3.21 -5.67 -9.37
C VAL A 32 3.99 -5.55 -8.06
N LEU A 33 5.17 -6.18 -7.99
CA LEU A 33 6.04 -6.04 -6.82
C LEU A 33 6.69 -4.66 -6.80
N ALA A 34 7.31 -4.26 -7.90
CA ALA A 34 7.89 -2.94 -8.06
C ALA A 34 7.91 -2.52 -9.53
N LYS A 35 7.63 -1.26 -9.80
CA LYS A 35 7.65 -0.64 -11.13
C LYS A 35 8.32 0.73 -11.01
N ASP A 36 9.12 1.09 -12.01
CA ASP A 36 9.53 2.49 -12.19
C ASP A 36 8.31 3.31 -12.67
N CYS A 37 7.86 4.21 -11.81
CA CYS A 37 6.68 5.05 -12.04
C CYS A 37 7.08 6.51 -12.31
N SER A 38 8.37 6.75 -12.58
CA SER A 38 8.84 7.98 -13.23
C SER A 38 8.50 7.99 -14.72
N GLU A 39 8.79 9.10 -15.39
CA GLU A 39 8.59 9.27 -16.83
C GLU A 39 9.41 8.26 -17.66
N ASN A 40 10.52 7.75 -17.11
CA ASN A 40 11.43 6.86 -17.82
C ASN A 40 10.95 5.41 -17.93
N GLN A 41 10.18 4.94 -16.95
CA GLN A 41 9.59 3.59 -16.91
C GLN A 41 10.60 2.45 -17.21
N HIS A 42 11.78 2.49 -16.60
CA HIS A 42 12.88 1.57 -16.91
C HIS A 42 12.59 0.10 -16.59
N PHE A 43 11.75 -0.18 -15.59
CA PHE A 43 11.48 -1.55 -15.17
C PHE A 43 10.06 -1.80 -14.66
N LEU A 44 9.64 -3.07 -14.77
CA LEU A 44 8.47 -3.64 -14.11
C LEU A 44 8.84 -5.03 -13.57
N ILE A 45 8.60 -5.29 -12.30
CA ILE A 45 8.88 -6.56 -11.63
C ILE A 45 7.56 -7.14 -11.12
N LEU A 46 7.21 -8.30 -11.64
CA LEU A 46 6.01 -9.04 -11.30
C LEU A 46 6.37 -10.32 -10.53
N GLY A 47 5.56 -10.60 -9.52
CA GLY A 47 5.62 -11.83 -8.74
C GLY A 47 4.31 -12.62 -8.83
N THR A 48 4.38 -13.95 -8.86
CA THR A 48 3.20 -14.79 -8.62
C THR A 48 3.51 -15.98 -7.72
N LYS A 49 2.46 -16.61 -7.20
CA LYS A 49 2.48 -17.88 -6.46
C LYS A 49 2.44 -19.03 -7.48
N THR A 50 3.14 -20.12 -7.21
CA THR A 50 3.07 -21.36 -8.01
C THR A 50 2.56 -22.51 -7.17
N LYS A 51 2.22 -23.62 -7.84
CA LYS A 51 1.85 -24.89 -7.20
C LYS A 51 3.07 -25.75 -6.83
N ASN A 52 4.27 -25.39 -7.29
CA ASN A 52 5.48 -26.16 -7.02
C ASN A 52 6.01 -25.82 -5.61
N PRO A 53 6.07 -26.78 -4.67
CA PRO A 53 6.50 -26.51 -3.31
C PRO A 53 7.97 -26.09 -3.18
N LYS A 54 8.84 -26.50 -4.13
CA LYS A 54 10.25 -26.08 -4.17
C LYS A 54 10.43 -24.67 -4.76
N TYR A 55 9.54 -24.28 -5.67
CA TYR A 55 9.53 -22.97 -6.33
C TYR A 55 8.18 -22.29 -6.13
N ALA A 56 7.82 -22.03 -4.88
CA ALA A 56 6.51 -21.49 -4.50
C ALA A 56 6.22 -20.09 -5.10
N LYS A 57 7.27 -19.41 -5.57
CA LYS A 57 7.19 -18.10 -6.22
C LYS A 57 7.75 -18.10 -7.62
N ALA A 58 7.45 -16.99 -8.28
CA ALA A 58 7.60 -16.88 -9.70
C ALA A 58 7.89 -15.44 -10.12
N VAL A 59 8.96 -15.18 -10.89
CA VAL A 59 9.32 -13.82 -11.37
C VAL A 59 9.10 -13.67 -12.87
N LYS A 60 8.41 -12.59 -13.24
CA LYS A 60 8.41 -12.02 -14.59
C LYS A 60 8.78 -10.55 -14.48
N MET A 61 9.82 -10.12 -15.18
CA MET A 61 10.24 -8.73 -15.16
C MET A 61 10.49 -8.19 -16.56
N PHE A 62 10.31 -6.89 -16.72
CA PHE A 62 10.63 -6.15 -17.92
C PHE A 62 11.73 -5.17 -17.57
N LEU A 63 12.83 -5.21 -18.30
CA LEU A 63 13.91 -4.24 -18.24
C LEU A 63 14.04 -3.62 -19.63
N HIS A 64 13.69 -2.34 -19.75
CA HIS A 64 13.50 -1.69 -21.04
C HIS A 64 12.53 -2.51 -21.92
N THR A 65 12.96 -2.98 -23.10
CA THR A 65 12.15 -3.78 -24.03
C THR A 65 12.27 -5.30 -23.81
N PHE A 66 13.11 -5.74 -22.87
CA PHE A 66 13.37 -7.17 -22.65
C PHE A 66 12.47 -7.74 -21.57
N LYS A 67 11.78 -8.83 -21.91
CA LYS A 67 11.04 -9.66 -20.95
C LYS A 67 11.95 -10.75 -20.41
N ILE A 68 12.12 -10.80 -19.09
CA ILE A 68 12.91 -11.82 -18.38
C ILE A 68 11.94 -12.61 -17.49
N GLU A 69 11.98 -13.94 -17.59
CA GLU A 69 11.12 -14.84 -16.82
C GLU A 69 12.03 -15.84 -16.07
N LEU A 70 11.86 -15.95 -14.75
CA LEU A 70 12.57 -16.90 -13.89
C LEU A 70 11.52 -17.85 -13.28
N LEU A 71 11.15 -18.92 -14.00
CA LEU A 71 9.94 -19.69 -13.71
C LEU A 71 9.96 -21.18 -14.04
N PRO A 72 9.23 -22.02 -13.25
CA PRO A 72 9.41 -23.47 -13.22
C PRO A 72 8.82 -24.15 -14.46
N VAL A 73 9.47 -25.22 -14.94
CA VAL A 73 8.89 -26.12 -15.95
C VAL A 73 8.38 -27.36 -15.23
N SER A 74 7.07 -27.50 -15.01
CA SER A 74 6.47 -28.68 -14.36
C SER A 74 6.99 -29.01 -12.94
N GLU A 75 6.38 -30.00 -12.30
CA GLU A 75 6.60 -30.31 -10.87
C GLU A 75 8.02 -30.82 -10.55
N ASP A 76 8.82 -31.20 -11.56
CA ASP A 76 10.13 -31.83 -11.38
C ASP A 76 11.33 -31.13 -12.06
N THR A 77 11.20 -29.95 -12.68
CA THR A 77 12.38 -29.29 -13.29
C THR A 77 13.06 -28.26 -12.41
N VAL A 78 14.34 -28.04 -12.69
CA VAL A 78 15.12 -26.88 -12.25
C VAL A 78 14.47 -25.60 -12.77
N ALA A 79 14.49 -24.51 -11.98
CA ALA A 79 14.10 -23.19 -12.45
C ALA A 79 14.96 -22.80 -13.68
N ILE A 80 14.34 -22.22 -14.70
CA ILE A 80 15.02 -21.76 -15.91
C ILE A 80 14.90 -20.25 -16.06
N ALA A 81 15.90 -19.64 -16.68
CA ALA A 81 15.82 -18.27 -17.17
C ALA A 81 15.37 -18.26 -18.64
N ARG A 82 14.38 -17.41 -18.96
CA ARG A 82 14.01 -17.08 -20.34
C ARG A 82 14.16 -15.58 -20.57
N VAL A 83 14.65 -15.23 -21.76
CA VAL A 83 14.69 -13.85 -22.25
C VAL A 83 13.89 -13.80 -23.55
N ASN A 84 12.87 -12.93 -23.60
CA ASN A 84 11.92 -12.82 -24.70
C ASN A 84 11.31 -14.18 -25.10
N GLY A 85 11.00 -15.01 -24.11
CA GLY A 85 10.40 -16.34 -24.28
C GLY A 85 11.38 -17.47 -24.62
N LYS A 86 12.63 -17.16 -25.00
CA LYS A 86 13.67 -18.15 -25.31
C LYS A 86 14.45 -18.53 -24.05
N LYS A 87 14.64 -19.83 -23.81
CA LYS A 87 15.53 -20.33 -22.73
C LYS A 87 16.96 -19.85 -23.01
N VAL A 88 17.58 -19.23 -22.01
CA VAL A 88 18.98 -18.79 -22.09
C VAL A 88 19.85 -19.69 -21.20
N PRO A 89 21.04 -20.10 -21.66
CA PRO A 89 21.98 -20.80 -20.82
C PRO A 89 22.52 -19.85 -19.75
N VAL A 90 22.48 -20.28 -18.49
CA VAL A 90 23.08 -19.57 -17.36
C VAL A 90 23.75 -20.62 -16.48
N THR A 91 25.06 -20.57 -16.36
CA THR A 91 25.83 -21.43 -15.47
C THR A 91 26.61 -20.57 -14.46
N PRO A 92 27.14 -21.16 -13.38
CA PRO A 92 28.00 -20.43 -12.45
C PRO A 92 29.22 -19.79 -13.12
N ASP A 93 29.76 -20.44 -14.14
CA ASP A 93 30.95 -19.98 -14.88
C ASP A 93 30.61 -19.06 -16.05
N GLU A 94 29.41 -19.19 -16.63
CA GLU A 94 28.98 -18.46 -17.82
C GLU A 94 27.63 -17.74 -17.57
N PRO A 95 27.67 -16.46 -17.13
CA PRO A 95 26.47 -15.67 -16.94
C PRO A 95 25.92 -15.18 -18.28
N PHE A 96 24.60 -15.15 -18.41
CA PHE A 96 23.96 -14.55 -19.58
C PHE A 96 24.07 -13.02 -19.49
N ARG A 97 24.47 -12.36 -20.58
CA ARG A 97 24.61 -10.89 -20.66
C ARG A 97 23.87 -10.37 -21.87
N GLN A 98 23.09 -9.32 -21.68
CA GLN A 98 22.40 -8.61 -22.74
C GLN A 98 23.01 -7.22 -22.90
N PHE A 99 23.34 -6.86 -24.14
CA PHE A 99 23.85 -5.54 -24.50
C PHE A 99 22.83 -4.78 -25.36
N ILE A 100 22.90 -3.46 -25.32
CA ILE A 100 22.20 -2.57 -26.24
C ILE A 100 23.21 -1.65 -26.93
N ASN A 101 22.98 -1.39 -28.22
CA ASN A 101 23.80 -0.47 -28.98
C ASN A 101 23.28 0.96 -28.78
N THR A 102 24.15 1.86 -28.31
CA THR A 102 23.81 3.26 -28.04
C THR A 102 24.06 4.20 -29.23
N GLY A 103 24.40 3.66 -30.39
CA GLY A 103 24.93 4.38 -31.55
C GLY A 103 26.43 4.68 -31.47
N VAL A 104 27.00 4.70 -30.26
CA VAL A 104 28.43 4.97 -30.02
C VAL A 104 29.19 3.73 -29.58
N ARG A 105 28.59 2.95 -28.68
CA ARG A 105 29.14 1.68 -28.17
C ARG A 105 28.04 0.76 -27.68
N ASP A 106 28.40 -0.51 -27.53
CA ASP A 106 27.56 -1.47 -26.82
C ASP A 106 27.68 -1.27 -25.31
N VAL A 107 26.55 -1.27 -24.62
CA VAL A 107 26.46 -1.14 -23.17
C VAL A 107 25.72 -2.34 -22.61
N GLU A 108 26.26 -2.97 -21.56
CA GLU A 108 25.59 -4.08 -20.88
C GLU A 108 24.30 -3.54 -20.22
N LEU A 109 23.15 -4.01 -20.71
CA LEU A 109 21.84 -3.65 -20.19
C LEU A 109 21.55 -4.40 -18.90
N PHE A 110 21.73 -5.72 -18.93
CA PHE A 110 21.61 -6.57 -17.78
C PHE A 110 22.40 -7.86 -17.94
N ARG A 111 22.65 -8.52 -16.83
CA ARG A 111 23.17 -9.89 -16.77
C ARG A 111 22.33 -10.75 -15.84
N ILE A 112 22.29 -12.05 -16.13
CA ILE A 112 21.67 -13.07 -15.31
C ILE A 112 22.79 -14.00 -14.83
N VAL A 113 22.93 -14.11 -13.51
CA VAL A 113 23.91 -14.98 -12.87
C VAL A 113 23.18 -16.06 -12.07
N THR A 114 23.81 -17.22 -11.91
CA THR A 114 23.36 -18.28 -10.99
C THR A 114 24.53 -18.75 -10.14
N TYR A 115 24.24 -19.33 -8.98
CA TYR A 115 25.26 -19.88 -8.07
C TYR A 115 25.08 -21.40 -7.91
N ASN A 116 26.14 -22.08 -7.44
CA ASN A 116 26.23 -23.55 -7.29
C ASN A 116 25.11 -24.17 -6.43
N GLN A 117 24.91 -25.49 -6.57
CA GLN A 117 24.03 -26.45 -5.85
C GLN A 117 22.53 -26.09 -5.64
N GLN A 118 22.13 -24.82 -5.65
CA GLN A 118 20.73 -24.36 -5.67
C GLN A 118 20.59 -23.20 -6.65
N PRO A 119 19.61 -23.23 -7.59
CA PRO A 119 19.48 -22.22 -8.64
C PRO A 119 18.95 -20.90 -8.07
N ILE A 120 19.82 -20.13 -7.43
CA ILE A 120 19.57 -18.73 -7.09
C ILE A 120 19.90 -17.91 -8.34
N TYR A 121 18.87 -17.46 -9.04
CA TYR A 121 19.04 -16.54 -10.15
C TYR A 121 19.13 -15.11 -9.62
N ARG A 122 20.10 -14.35 -10.11
CA ARG A 122 20.11 -12.89 -9.92
C ARG A 122 20.17 -12.17 -11.26
N VAL A 123 19.25 -11.23 -11.45
CA VAL A 123 19.23 -10.31 -12.59
C VAL A 123 19.78 -8.98 -12.10
N HIS A 124 20.85 -8.52 -12.74
CA HIS A 124 21.55 -7.29 -12.38
C HIS A 124 21.56 -6.36 -13.60
N SER A 125 21.04 -5.14 -13.44
CA SER A 125 21.22 -4.04 -14.38
C SER A 125 21.90 -2.89 -13.63
N GLU A 126 23.20 -2.72 -13.88
CA GLU A 126 23.93 -1.55 -13.33
C GLU A 126 23.45 -0.27 -14.00
N LEU A 127 23.14 -0.32 -15.31
CA LEU A 127 22.65 0.81 -16.09
C LEU A 127 21.36 1.39 -15.51
N PHE A 128 20.41 0.53 -15.13
CA PHE A 128 19.15 0.97 -14.52
C PHE A 128 19.18 0.90 -13.00
N GLY A 129 20.26 0.47 -12.35
CA GLY A 129 20.32 0.36 -10.89
C GLY A 129 19.29 -0.62 -10.31
N VAL A 130 19.02 -1.73 -10.98
CA VAL A 130 18.05 -2.75 -10.55
C VAL A 130 18.76 -4.07 -10.28
N ARG A 131 18.50 -4.67 -9.11
CA ARG A 131 18.96 -6.01 -8.79
C ARG A 131 17.81 -6.84 -8.23
N VAL A 132 17.52 -7.97 -8.86
CA VAL A 132 16.50 -8.93 -8.42
C VAL A 132 17.18 -10.27 -8.15
N SER A 133 17.03 -10.80 -6.93
CA SER A 133 17.47 -12.15 -6.57
C SER A 133 16.24 -13.03 -6.35
N TYR A 134 16.30 -14.27 -6.83
CA TYR A 134 15.23 -15.25 -6.75
C TYR A 134 15.80 -16.62 -6.44
N ASP A 135 15.30 -17.27 -5.38
CA ASP A 135 15.75 -18.58 -4.90
C ASP A 135 14.67 -19.68 -5.03
N GLY A 136 13.51 -19.36 -5.61
CA GLY A 136 12.34 -20.24 -5.67
C GLY A 136 11.27 -19.94 -4.62
N GLN A 137 11.68 -19.53 -3.42
CA GLN A 137 10.79 -19.28 -2.28
C GLN A 137 10.58 -17.79 -2.02
N GLY A 138 11.60 -16.99 -2.32
CA GLY A 138 11.71 -15.57 -2.08
C GLY A 138 12.09 -14.80 -3.33
N ILE A 139 11.62 -13.56 -3.39
CA ILE A 139 12.01 -12.57 -4.39
C ILE A 139 12.54 -11.36 -3.64
N TYR A 140 13.80 -10.99 -3.90
CA TYR A 140 14.49 -9.89 -3.22
C TYR A 140 14.85 -8.83 -4.24
N ILE A 141 14.32 -7.62 -4.05
CA ILE A 141 14.48 -6.49 -4.96
C ILE A 141 15.33 -5.43 -4.28
N GLN A 142 16.35 -4.98 -4.99
CA GLN A 142 17.21 -3.86 -4.62
C GLN A 142 17.18 -2.83 -5.74
N LEU A 143 16.98 -1.57 -5.36
CA LEU A 143 16.93 -0.45 -6.28
C LEU A 143 17.97 0.61 -5.90
N ALA A 144 18.55 1.24 -6.90
CA ALA A 144 19.47 2.35 -6.69
C ALA A 144 18.75 3.54 -6.02
N PRO A 145 19.46 4.35 -5.21
CA PRO A 145 18.85 5.44 -4.44
C PRO A 145 18.11 6.50 -5.27
N PHE A 146 18.43 6.65 -6.57
CA PHE A 146 17.77 7.63 -7.45
C PHE A 146 16.30 7.31 -7.76
N TYR A 147 15.83 6.10 -7.41
CA TYR A 147 14.42 5.71 -7.46
C TYR A 147 13.61 6.10 -6.22
N ARG A 148 14.23 6.71 -5.21
CA ARG A 148 13.53 7.13 -3.99
C ARG A 148 12.30 7.99 -4.33
N GLY A 149 11.11 7.56 -3.92
CA GLY A 149 9.82 8.23 -4.22
C GLY A 149 9.36 8.15 -5.68
N LYS A 150 9.99 7.30 -6.51
CA LYS A 150 9.68 7.12 -7.94
C LYS A 150 9.25 5.69 -8.29
N VAL A 151 9.14 4.82 -7.28
CA VAL A 151 8.68 3.44 -7.44
C VAL A 151 7.20 3.39 -7.12
N CYS A 152 6.48 2.47 -7.75
CA CYS A 152 5.17 2.05 -7.27
C CYS A 152 5.01 0.53 -7.38
N GLY A 153 4.15 -0.05 -6.54
CA GLY A 153 4.02 -1.50 -6.40
C GLY A 153 3.90 -1.93 -4.94
N LEU A 154 3.77 -3.24 -4.73
CA LEU A 154 3.67 -3.84 -3.39
C LEU A 154 4.92 -3.60 -2.52
N CYS A 155 6.06 -3.29 -3.11
CA CYS A 155 7.27 -2.90 -2.38
C CYS A 155 7.26 -1.43 -1.89
N GLY A 156 6.16 -0.70 -2.07
CA GLY A 156 6.04 0.71 -1.69
C GLY A 156 6.70 1.66 -2.69
N ASP A 157 6.78 2.93 -2.32
CA ASP A 157 7.34 4.00 -3.16
C ASP A 157 8.80 4.35 -2.84
N TYR A 158 9.40 3.65 -1.87
CA TYR A 158 10.80 3.78 -1.45
C TYR A 158 11.13 5.21 -1.00
N ASN A 159 10.28 5.87 -0.22
CA ASN A 159 10.50 7.26 0.21
C ASN A 159 11.01 7.40 1.66
N PHE A 160 11.12 6.29 2.39
CA PHE A 160 11.42 6.15 3.83
C PHE A 160 10.28 6.55 4.78
N ASN A 161 9.04 6.56 4.31
CA ASN A 161 7.86 6.94 5.09
C ASN A 161 6.93 5.74 5.31
N GLN A 162 7.18 5.04 6.41
CA GLN A 162 6.37 3.90 6.87
C GLN A 162 4.89 4.26 7.11
N PHE A 163 4.56 5.52 7.37
CA PHE A 163 3.19 5.92 7.72
C PHE A 163 2.27 6.09 6.50
N ARG A 164 2.83 6.17 5.29
CA ARG A 164 2.09 6.33 4.03
C ARG A 164 2.51 5.31 2.99
N GLU A 165 2.74 4.07 3.44
CA GLU A 165 3.27 3.00 2.60
C GLU A 165 2.27 2.52 1.53
N PHE A 166 0.98 2.50 1.88
CA PHE A 166 -0.03 1.79 1.11
C PHE A 166 -0.65 2.65 0.01
N ILE A 167 0.18 3.25 -0.84
CA ILE A 167 -0.27 4.06 -1.98
C ILE A 167 -0.50 3.17 -3.21
N GLY A 168 -1.76 3.02 -3.61
CA GLY A 168 -2.19 2.23 -4.76
C GLY A 168 -1.74 2.82 -6.11
N PRO A 169 -1.91 2.08 -7.22
CA PRO A 169 -1.49 2.50 -8.57
C PRO A 169 -2.20 3.77 -9.06
N ASP A 170 -3.36 4.06 -8.49
CA ASP A 170 -4.20 5.23 -8.70
C ASP A 170 -3.80 6.43 -7.82
N LYS A 171 -2.69 6.33 -7.08
CA LYS A 171 -2.18 7.31 -6.11
C LYS A 171 -3.07 7.49 -4.88
N CYS A 172 -4.00 6.57 -4.63
CA CYS A 172 -4.82 6.55 -3.44
C CYS A 172 -4.10 5.93 -2.26
N LEU A 173 -4.22 6.53 -1.07
CA LEU A 173 -3.74 5.91 0.16
C LEU A 173 -4.78 4.92 0.68
N HIS A 174 -4.41 3.65 0.76
CA HIS A 174 -5.20 2.59 1.37
C HIS A 174 -5.02 2.57 2.89
N HIS A 175 -6.10 2.29 3.62
CA HIS A 175 -6.08 2.21 5.08
C HIS A 175 -5.78 0.81 5.62
N ASN A 176 -5.82 -0.22 4.77
CA ASN A 176 -5.46 -1.58 5.15
C ASN A 176 -4.63 -2.25 4.05
N SER A 177 -3.76 -3.17 4.46
CA SER A 177 -2.83 -3.87 3.56
C SER A 177 -3.51 -4.80 2.57
N THR A 178 -4.69 -5.33 2.89
CA THR A 178 -5.43 -6.26 2.01
C THR A 178 -5.94 -5.53 0.75
N THR A 179 -6.62 -4.40 0.92
CA THR A 179 -7.11 -3.58 -0.20
C THR A 179 -5.97 -2.99 -1.01
N PHE A 180 -4.89 -2.58 -0.35
CA PHE A 180 -3.64 -2.17 -0.99
C PHE A 180 -3.06 -3.30 -1.83
N GLY A 181 -2.93 -4.49 -1.24
CA GLY A 181 -2.43 -5.69 -1.89
C GLY A 181 -3.21 -6.01 -3.16
N ASN A 182 -4.54 -6.04 -3.04
CA ASN A 182 -5.46 -6.35 -4.14
C ASN A 182 -5.36 -5.32 -5.27
N SER A 183 -5.02 -4.06 -4.98
CA SER A 183 -4.91 -3.00 -6.00
C SER A 183 -3.79 -3.24 -7.03
N TYR A 184 -2.78 -4.01 -6.66
CA TYR A 184 -1.63 -4.35 -7.52
C TYR A 184 -1.71 -5.75 -8.14
N VAL A 185 -2.83 -6.47 -7.98
CA VAL A 185 -3.07 -7.73 -8.69
C VAL A 185 -3.43 -7.43 -10.14
N ILE A 186 -2.81 -8.16 -11.08
CA ILE A 186 -3.09 -8.06 -12.51
C ILE A 186 -4.11 -9.15 -12.88
N PRO A 187 -5.37 -8.80 -13.20
CA PRO A 187 -6.35 -9.77 -13.65
C PRO A 187 -5.93 -10.44 -14.96
N SER A 188 -6.22 -11.73 -15.09
CA SER A 188 -6.05 -12.47 -16.34
C SER A 188 -6.99 -13.66 -16.36
N ASP A 189 -7.33 -14.16 -17.54
CA ASP A 189 -8.23 -15.31 -17.71
C ASP A 189 -7.71 -16.60 -17.04
N ASN A 190 -6.40 -16.67 -16.77
CA ASN A 190 -5.73 -17.85 -16.22
C ASN A 190 -5.59 -17.83 -14.69
N CYS A 191 -6.18 -16.86 -14.00
CA CYS A 191 -6.07 -16.72 -12.56
C CYS A 191 -7.34 -16.11 -11.95
N ARG A 192 -7.58 -16.35 -10.67
CA ARG A 192 -8.70 -15.71 -9.96
C ARG A 192 -8.23 -14.46 -9.25
N ALA A 193 -8.45 -13.30 -9.86
CA ALA A 193 -8.16 -12.02 -9.23
C ALA A 193 -9.17 -11.72 -8.11
N PRO A 194 -8.75 -11.13 -6.98
CA PRO A 194 -9.67 -10.65 -5.97
C PRO A 194 -10.48 -9.46 -6.53
N GLU A 195 -11.68 -9.27 -6.02
CA GLU A 195 -12.41 -8.03 -6.29
C GLU A 195 -11.64 -6.85 -5.70
N TYR A 196 -11.41 -5.84 -6.53
CA TYR A 196 -10.77 -4.60 -6.14
C TYR A 196 -11.68 -3.43 -6.53
N ARG A 197 -11.93 -2.56 -5.55
CA ARG A 197 -12.59 -1.26 -5.76
C ARG A 197 -11.66 -0.19 -5.24
N ASN A 198 -11.45 0.84 -6.07
CA ASN A 198 -10.58 1.95 -5.72
C ASN A 198 -11.22 2.77 -4.57
N PRO A 199 -10.60 2.84 -3.38
CA PRO A 199 -11.16 3.55 -2.22
C PRO A 199 -11.19 5.07 -2.40
N CYS A 200 -10.44 5.64 -3.34
CA CYS A 200 -10.46 7.06 -3.70
C CYS A 200 -11.30 7.36 -4.96
N ALA A 201 -11.72 6.35 -5.73
CA ALA A 201 -12.66 6.54 -6.84
C ALA A 201 -14.10 6.70 -6.35
N TYR A 202 -14.36 6.39 -5.08
CA TYR A 202 -15.53 6.94 -4.42
C TYR A 202 -15.28 8.45 -4.39
N ASN A 203 -16.11 9.20 -5.13
CA ASN A 203 -16.29 10.62 -4.86
C ASN A 203 -16.26 10.75 -3.34
N ALA A 204 -15.38 11.60 -2.79
CA ALA A 204 -15.50 12.04 -1.40
C ALA A 204 -16.90 12.65 -1.30
N GLY A 205 -17.87 11.77 -1.06
CA GLY A 205 -19.22 12.02 -1.51
C GLY A 205 -19.73 13.07 -0.59
N GLU A 206 -20.11 14.21 -1.16
CA GLU A 206 -21.04 15.12 -0.50
C GLU A 206 -22.10 14.26 0.22
N GLY A 207 -22.02 14.20 1.57
CA GLY A 207 -22.94 13.43 2.41
C GLY A 207 -22.36 12.34 3.32
N CYS A 208 -21.19 11.73 3.08
CA CYS A 208 -20.72 10.63 3.97
C CYS A 208 -20.06 11.12 5.27
N THR A 209 -19.16 12.11 5.16
CA THR A 209 -18.52 12.71 6.34
C THR A 209 -19.32 13.95 6.72
N VAL A 210 -19.97 13.91 7.88
CA VAL A 210 -20.77 15.03 8.38
C VAL A 210 -20.15 15.58 9.66
N MET A 211 -20.08 16.91 9.77
CA MET A 211 -19.60 17.56 10.99
C MET A 211 -20.72 17.59 12.03
N ARG A 212 -20.43 17.13 13.25
CA ARG A 212 -21.39 17.10 14.36
C ARG A 212 -20.79 17.62 15.65
N THR A 213 -21.62 18.25 16.47
CA THR A 213 -21.23 18.67 17.82
C THR A 213 -21.26 17.45 18.72
N VAL A 214 -20.19 17.24 19.48
CA VAL A 214 -20.09 16.12 20.43
C VAL A 214 -20.75 16.56 21.74
N THR A 215 -21.57 15.68 22.31
CA THR A 215 -22.30 15.93 23.56
C THR A 215 -21.84 14.98 24.66
N ARG A 216 -21.75 15.48 25.90
CA ARG A 216 -21.45 14.70 27.10
C ARG A 216 -22.36 15.12 28.24
N ASP A 217 -22.82 14.18 29.04
CA ASP A 217 -23.49 14.48 30.31
C ASP A 217 -22.46 14.78 31.40
N ARG A 218 -22.80 15.70 32.30
CA ARG A 218 -22.01 16.06 33.47
C ARG A 218 -22.93 16.24 34.68
N GLY A 219 -22.56 15.63 35.81
CA GLY A 219 -23.36 15.69 37.03
C GLY A 219 -24.63 14.83 36.97
N GLU A 220 -25.40 14.83 38.06
CA GLU A 220 -26.57 13.95 38.24
C GLU A 220 -27.75 14.69 38.89
N GLY A 221 -28.93 14.09 38.79
CA GLY A 221 -30.15 14.60 39.43
C GLY A 221 -30.51 16.03 39.03
N LYS A 222 -30.78 16.89 40.01
CA LYS A 222 -31.17 18.30 39.78
C LYS A 222 -30.04 19.18 39.23
N GLN A 223 -28.79 18.73 39.28
CA GLN A 223 -27.62 19.46 38.79
C GLN A 223 -27.06 18.90 37.48
N ARG A 224 -27.82 18.04 36.78
CA ARG A 224 -27.39 17.49 35.50
C ARG A 224 -27.21 18.60 34.47
N GLU A 225 -26.05 18.62 33.83
CA GLU A 225 -25.70 19.49 32.72
C GLU A 225 -25.43 18.65 31.46
N VAL A 226 -25.69 19.25 30.30
CA VAL A 226 -25.25 18.73 29.01
C VAL A 226 -24.18 19.64 28.46
N CYS A 227 -23.05 19.03 28.12
CA CYS A 227 -21.85 19.69 27.63
C CYS A 227 -21.70 19.48 26.12
N PHE A 228 -21.61 20.58 25.38
CA PHE A 228 -21.46 20.63 23.93
C PHE A 228 -20.04 21.00 23.55
N SER A 229 -19.45 20.31 22.58
CA SER A 229 -18.08 20.59 22.14
C SER A 229 -17.97 21.99 21.51
N LEU A 230 -16.87 22.69 21.80
CA LEU A 230 -16.62 24.02 21.24
C LEU A 230 -16.38 23.97 19.72
N THR A 231 -15.79 22.88 19.23
CA THR A 231 -15.59 22.61 17.80
C THR A 231 -16.35 21.34 17.39
N PRO A 232 -17.03 21.31 16.23
CA PRO A 232 -17.58 20.07 15.69
C PRO A 232 -16.49 19.11 15.23
N LEU A 233 -16.77 17.81 15.24
CA LEU A 233 -15.89 16.76 14.72
C LEU A 233 -16.57 15.96 13.59
N PRO A 234 -15.79 15.32 12.70
CA PRO A 234 -16.32 14.38 11.71
C PRO A 234 -17.09 13.22 12.35
N LYS A 235 -18.20 12.86 11.74
CA LYS A 235 -19.02 11.68 12.04
C LYS A 235 -19.52 11.07 10.73
N CYS A 236 -19.69 9.76 10.69
CA CYS A 236 -20.24 9.11 9.51
C CYS A 236 -21.77 9.23 9.46
N SER A 237 -22.30 9.46 8.25
CA SER A 237 -23.72 9.26 7.99
C SER A 237 -24.06 7.77 8.01
N ASP A 238 -25.35 7.46 8.16
CA ASP A 238 -25.85 6.10 8.04
C ASP A 238 -25.44 5.51 6.68
N SER A 239 -25.11 4.22 6.64
CA SER A 239 -24.52 3.49 5.49
C SER A 239 -23.05 3.77 5.14
N CYS A 240 -22.35 4.66 5.84
CA CYS A 240 -20.92 4.91 5.63
C CYS A 240 -20.06 4.20 6.70
N VAL A 241 -18.82 3.90 6.34
CA VAL A 241 -17.82 3.23 7.18
C VAL A 241 -16.76 4.24 7.60
N GLU A 242 -16.34 4.16 8.87
CA GLU A 242 -15.27 4.98 9.45
C GLU A 242 -13.92 4.65 8.80
N THR A 243 -13.10 5.68 8.52
CA THR A 243 -11.69 5.48 8.18
C THR A 243 -10.86 5.31 9.46
N ARG A 244 -9.65 5.87 9.53
CA ARG A 244 -8.80 5.79 10.70
C ARG A 244 -9.39 6.60 11.85
N LEU A 245 -9.44 6.02 13.05
CA LEU A 245 -9.77 6.76 14.26
C LEU A 245 -8.59 7.65 14.68
N MET A 246 -8.91 8.92 14.93
CA MET A 246 -8.04 9.94 15.50
C MET A 246 -8.52 10.28 16.91
N SER A 247 -7.65 10.91 17.70
CA SER A 247 -8.01 11.46 19.00
C SER A 247 -7.67 12.95 19.10
N VAL A 248 -8.49 13.70 19.82
CA VAL A 248 -8.24 15.12 20.12
C VAL A 248 -8.72 15.47 21.52
N ASP A 249 -7.94 16.29 22.22
CA ASP A 249 -8.36 16.91 23.48
C ASP A 249 -9.14 18.19 23.17
N MET A 250 -10.42 18.20 23.47
CA MET A 250 -11.29 19.32 23.14
C MET A 250 -12.06 19.87 24.34
N GLY A 251 -12.35 21.17 24.29
CA GLY A 251 -13.15 21.86 25.28
C GLY A 251 -14.65 21.71 25.03
N PHE A 252 -15.42 21.75 26.12
CA PHE A 252 -16.89 21.71 26.10
C PHE A 252 -17.50 22.87 26.90
N HIS A 253 -18.66 23.33 26.45
CA HIS A 253 -19.52 24.28 27.14
C HIS A 253 -20.75 23.57 27.71
N CYS A 254 -21.02 23.72 29.01
CA CYS A 254 -22.10 23.01 29.69
C CYS A 254 -23.30 23.91 29.95
N LEU A 255 -24.50 23.38 29.74
CA LEU A 255 -25.78 24.02 30.00
C LEU A 255 -26.65 23.12 30.90
N PRO A 256 -27.53 23.66 31.75
CA PRO A 256 -28.44 22.86 32.56
C PRO A 256 -29.32 21.95 31.68
N ALA A 257 -29.35 20.65 31.96
CA ALA A 257 -30.01 19.65 31.12
C ALA A 257 -31.55 19.81 31.07
N ASN A 258 -32.12 20.42 32.10
CA ASN A 258 -33.58 20.63 32.21
C ASN A 258 -34.06 21.85 31.43
N ASP A 259 -33.17 22.73 30.99
CA ASP A 259 -33.50 23.93 30.23
C ASP A 259 -34.07 23.57 28.84
N ALA A 260 -35.14 24.26 28.43
CA ALA A 260 -35.81 24.00 27.16
C ALA A 260 -34.87 24.24 25.95
N THR A 261 -34.01 25.24 26.04
CA THR A 261 -33.00 25.56 25.02
C THR A 261 -31.96 24.45 24.93
N THR A 262 -31.51 23.92 26.07
CA THR A 262 -30.56 22.78 26.10
C THR A 262 -31.13 21.56 25.38
N LYS A 263 -32.42 21.26 25.61
CA LYS A 263 -33.10 20.13 24.93
C LYS A 263 -33.22 20.35 23.43
N HIS A 264 -33.52 21.57 22.99
CA HIS A 264 -33.56 21.92 21.58
C HIS A 264 -32.16 21.82 20.93
N LEU A 265 -31.12 22.33 21.60
CA LEU A 265 -29.74 22.23 21.13
C LEU A 265 -29.26 20.78 21.03
N LEU A 266 -29.66 19.91 21.97
CA LEU A 266 -29.41 18.47 21.88
C LEU A 266 -30.00 17.85 20.61
N GLN A 267 -31.25 18.18 20.27
CA GLN A 267 -31.88 17.72 19.03
C GLN A 267 -31.17 18.26 17.80
N GLN A 268 -30.73 19.52 17.82
CA GLN A 268 -30.01 20.10 16.69
C GLN A 268 -28.60 19.52 16.53
N ALA A 269 -27.93 19.13 17.62
CA ALA A 269 -26.59 18.55 17.57
C ALA A 269 -26.52 17.23 16.78
N THR A 270 -27.63 16.50 16.64
CA THR A 270 -27.69 15.24 15.87
C THR A 270 -27.78 15.48 14.36
N ILE A 271 -28.36 16.61 13.95
CA ILE A 271 -28.64 16.93 12.53
C ILE A 271 -27.67 17.95 11.93
N ARG A 272 -27.08 18.85 12.73
CA ARG A 272 -26.19 19.91 12.25
C ARG A 272 -25.06 20.23 13.24
N PRO A 273 -23.94 20.81 12.79
CA PRO A 273 -22.95 21.38 13.69
C PRO A 273 -23.48 22.65 14.38
N LEU A 274 -23.26 22.76 15.68
CA LEU A 274 -23.61 23.93 16.48
C LEU A 274 -22.40 24.87 16.59
N THR A 275 -22.25 25.76 15.62
CA THR A 275 -21.12 26.73 15.57
C THR A 275 -21.21 27.82 16.63
N GLU A 276 -22.39 28.00 17.23
CA GLU A 276 -22.68 28.92 18.32
C GLU A 276 -21.90 28.64 19.62
N PHE A 277 -21.31 27.44 19.75
CA PHE A 277 -20.42 27.10 20.87
C PHE A 277 -18.95 27.50 20.68
N ARG A 278 -18.50 27.83 19.46
CA ARG A 278 -17.07 28.07 19.16
C ARG A 278 -16.38 29.11 20.04
N ARG A 279 -17.14 30.10 20.52
CA ARG A 279 -16.63 31.20 21.35
C ARG A 279 -17.21 31.20 22.77
N LYS A 280 -17.82 30.09 23.18
CA LYS A 280 -18.40 29.96 24.52
C LYS A 280 -17.34 29.55 25.53
N ARG A 281 -17.59 29.89 26.80
CA ARG A 281 -16.69 29.53 27.90
C ARG A 281 -16.54 28.01 27.99
N GLN A 282 -15.31 27.54 28.14
CA GLN A 282 -15.01 26.15 28.39
C GLN A 282 -15.25 25.81 29.87
N TYR A 283 -16.04 24.77 30.15
CA TYR A 283 -16.33 24.26 31.49
C TYR A 283 -15.59 22.95 31.78
N MET A 284 -15.32 22.15 30.75
CA MET A 284 -14.56 20.91 30.86
C MET A 284 -13.74 20.63 29.61
N LYS A 285 -12.79 19.70 29.72
CA LYS A 285 -12.05 19.10 28.60
C LYS A 285 -12.23 17.59 28.62
N ALA A 286 -12.20 16.96 27.45
CA ALA A 286 -12.14 15.52 27.33
C ALA A 286 -11.44 15.12 26.03
N THR A 287 -10.77 13.97 26.06
CA THR A 287 -10.25 13.30 24.87
C THR A 287 -11.40 12.61 24.14
N ILE A 288 -11.56 12.92 22.85
CA ILE A 288 -12.58 12.33 21.99
C ILE A 288 -11.93 11.57 20.85
N TYR A 289 -12.43 10.37 20.60
CA TYR A 289 -12.08 9.56 19.43
C TYR A 289 -13.11 9.80 18.32
N PHE A 290 -12.64 9.98 17.09
CA PHE A 290 -13.47 10.28 15.93
C PHE A 290 -12.80 9.79 14.64
N PRO A 291 -13.54 9.47 13.57
CA PRO A 291 -12.95 9.09 12.29
C PRO A 291 -12.29 10.30 11.60
N GLU A 292 -11.13 10.13 10.97
CA GLU A 292 -10.51 11.16 10.12
C GLU A 292 -11.47 11.57 8.99
N SER A 293 -12.16 10.58 8.41
CA SER A 293 -13.19 10.74 7.38
C SER A 293 -14.08 9.49 7.29
N CYS A 294 -15.09 9.53 6.44
CA CYS A 294 -16.02 8.43 6.22
C CYS A 294 -16.19 8.18 4.72
N TYR A 295 -16.39 6.91 4.35
CA TYR A 295 -16.61 6.50 2.97
C TYR A 295 -17.81 5.56 2.85
N ARG A 296 -18.43 5.50 1.67
CA ARG A 296 -19.48 4.51 1.38
C ARG A 296 -18.81 3.29 0.71
N PRO A 297 -18.96 2.06 1.23
CA PRO A 297 -18.36 0.86 0.66
C PRO A 297 -18.94 0.47 -0.71
#